data_AF-A0A7C2NPW6-F1
#
_entry.id   AF-A0A7C2NPW6-F1
#
_cell.length_a   1.000
_cell.length_b   1.000
_cell.length_c   1.000
_cell.angle_alpha   90.00
_cell.angle_beta   90.00
_cell.angle_gamma   90.00
#
_symmetry.space_group_name_H-M   'P 1'
#
loop_
_entity.id
_entity.type
_entity.pdbx_description
1 polymer ?
#
loop_
_entity_poly.entity_id
_entity_poly.type
_entity_poly.pdbx_seq_one_letter_code
_entity_poly.pdbx_strand_id
1 'polypeptide(L)' 'LPEINFLRGVNSSGVVRTLLERKLIRVAGRKQVVGTPLLYRTTKEFLVLLGLHSLSELPSLEELGETEAPVGS' A
#
# COMPACT_ATOMS: atom_id res chain seq x y z
N LEU A 1 -13.06 2.28 -1.13
CA LEU A 1 -11.71 2.45 -0.55
C LEU A 1 -11.44 3.94 -0.36
N PRO A 2 -12.13 4.61 0.57
CA PRO A 2 -12.21 6.07 0.58
C PRO A 2 -10.85 6.74 0.72
N GLU A 3 -10.06 6.33 1.71
CA GLU A 3 -8.75 6.93 2.02
C GLU A 3 -7.71 6.69 0.90
N ILE A 4 -7.66 5.47 0.35
CA ILE A 4 -6.74 5.13 -0.75
C ILE A 4 -7.11 5.92 -2.02
N ASN A 5 -8.40 5.99 -2.36
CA ASN A 5 -8.86 6.74 -3.53
C ASN A 5 -8.63 8.24 -3.35
N PHE A 6 -8.83 8.77 -2.14
CA PHE A 6 -8.58 10.17 -1.83
C PHE A 6 -7.09 10.53 -2.03
N LEU A 7 -6.17 9.72 -1.50
CA LEU A 7 -4.74 9.94 -1.67
C LEU A 7 -4.27 9.80 -3.12
N ARG A 8 -4.80 8.83 -3.88
CA ARG A 8 -4.39 8.59 -5.28
C ARG A 8 -5.13 9.46 -6.30
N GLY A 9 -6.20 10.15 -5.92
CA GLY A 9 -7.07 10.91 -6.82
C GLY A 9 -7.87 10.07 -7.81
N VAL A 10 -7.80 8.72 -7.75
CA VAL A 10 -8.42 7.81 -8.72
C VAL A 10 -9.02 6.57 -8.06
N ASN A 11 -9.94 5.90 -8.76
CA ASN A 11 -10.52 4.64 -8.29
C ASN A 11 -9.46 3.52 -8.28
N SER A 12 -9.13 3.05 -7.08
CA SER A 12 -8.07 2.06 -6.86
C SER A 12 -8.58 0.64 -6.60
N SER A 13 -9.86 0.36 -6.86
CA SER A 13 -10.48 -0.93 -6.52
C SER A 13 -9.84 -2.11 -7.26
N GLY A 14 -9.52 -1.93 -8.55
CA GLY A 14 -8.83 -2.97 -9.34
C GLY A 14 -7.44 -3.28 -8.81
N VAL A 15 -6.66 -2.25 -8.46
CA VAL A 15 -5.31 -2.41 -7.90
C VAL A 15 -5.35 -3.14 -6.56
N VAL A 16 -6.24 -2.72 -5.65
CA VAL A 16 -6.40 -3.39 -4.35
C VAL A 16 -6.82 -4.84 -4.52
N ARG A 17 -7.70 -5.14 -5.47
CA ARG A 17 -8.08 -6.53 -5.80
C ARG A 17 -6.87 -7.34 -6.26
N THR A 18 -6.06 -6.83 -7.19
CA THR A 18 -4.84 -7.52 -7.65
C THR A 18 -3.85 -7.78 -6.50
N LEU A 19 -3.67 -6.81 -5.59
CA LEU A 19 -2.79 -6.97 -4.43
C LEU A 19 -3.31 -8.03 -3.44
N LEU A 20 -4.63 -8.14 -3.26
CA LEU A 20 -5.26 -9.20 -2.46
C LEU A 20 -5.07 -10.58 -3.12
N GLU A 21 -5.31 -10.68 -4.43
CA GLU A 21 -5.16 -11.93 -5.20
C GLU A 21 -3.72 -12.45 -5.18
N ARG A 22 -2.74 -11.54 -5.23
CA ARG A 22 -1.31 -11.85 -5.10
C ARG A 22 -0.85 -12.04 -3.65
N LYS A 23 -1.77 -11.97 -2.69
CA LYS A 23 -1.51 -12.06 -1.24
C LYS A 23 -0.49 -11.04 -0.73
N LEU A 24 -0.30 -9.91 -1.40
CA LEU A 24 0.61 -8.85 -0.95
C LEU A 24 -0.02 -8.00 0.16
N ILE A 25 -1.35 -7.91 0.17
CA ILE A 25 -2.11 -7.30 1.26
C ILE A 25 -3.22 -8.25 1.72
N ARG A 26 -3.75 -8.00 2.91
CA ARG A 26 -4.90 -8.70 3.47
C ARG A 26 -5.84 -7.74 4.20
N VAL A 27 -7.08 -8.16 4.41
CA VAL A 27 -8.02 -7.46 5.28
C VAL A 27 -7.54 -7.52 6.74
N ALA A 28 -7.44 -6.36 7.37
CA ALA A 28 -6.99 -6.19 8.76
C ALA A 28 -8.16 -5.96 9.73
N GLY A 29 -9.37 -5.77 9.22
CA GLY A 29 -10.56 -5.48 10.01
C GLY A 29 -11.43 -4.42 9.33
N ARG A 30 -12.24 -3.73 10.14
CA ARG A 30 -13.10 -2.62 9.71
C ARG A 30 -12.83 -1.42 10.61
N LYS A 31 -12.82 -0.22 10.04
CA LYS A 31 -12.70 1.02 10.80
C LYS A 31 -14.05 1.33 11.47
N GLN A 32 -14.04 1.68 12.76
CA GLN A 32 -15.27 2.02 13.51
C GLN A 32 -15.71 3.47 13.25
N VAL A 33 -16.10 3.75 12.01
CA VAL A 33 -16.61 5.06 11.54
C VAL A 33 -17.79 4.84 10.59
N VAL A 34 -18.46 5.91 10.18
CA VAL A 34 -19.57 5.86 9.21
C VAL A 34 -19.12 5.13 7.93
N GLY A 35 -19.95 4.19 7.48
CA GLY A 35 -19.67 3.33 6.31
C GLY A 35 -18.73 2.15 6.59
N THR A 36 -18.16 2.05 7.81
CA THR A 36 -17.35 0.92 8.29
C THR A 36 -16.37 0.34 7.27
N PRO A 37 -15.49 1.17 6.66
CA PRO A 37 -14.65 0.74 5.56
C PRO A 37 -13.67 -0.36 6.00
N LEU A 38 -13.36 -1.28 5.08
CA LEU A 38 -12.33 -2.30 5.26
C LEU A 38 -10.95 -1.65 5.45
N LEU A 39 -10.21 -2.16 6.44
CA LEU A 39 -8.81 -1.85 6.65
C LEU A 39 -7.95 -2.91 5.97
N TYR A 40 -6.82 -2.49 5.43
CA TYR A 40 -5.86 -3.37 4.75
C TYR A 40 -4.49 -3.24 5.41
N ARG A 41 -3.72 -4.33 5.37
CA ARG A 41 -2.32 -4.38 5.82
C ARG A 41 -1.50 -5.27 4.90
N THR A 42 -0.19 -5.06 4.88
CA THR A 42 0.75 -5.95 4.20
C THR A 42 0.80 -7.33 4.85
N THR A 43 1.28 -8.30 4.08
CA THR A 43 1.47 -9.69 4.48
C THR A 43 2.96 -10.03 4.60
N LYS A 44 3.28 -11.30 4.86
CA LYS A 44 4.67 -11.77 4.80
C LYS A 44 5.17 -11.88 3.35
N GLU A 45 4.28 -12.24 2.42
CA GLU A 45 4.58 -12.32 1.00
C GLU A 45 5.01 -10.97 0.43
N PHE A 46 4.46 -9.86 0.95
CA PHE A 46 4.94 -8.52 0.64
C PHE A 46 6.41 -8.33 1.04
N LEU A 47 6.79 -8.71 2.27
CA LEU A 47 8.18 -8.59 2.74
C LEU A 47 9.13 -9.43 1.90
N VAL A 48 8.75 -10.68 1.61
CA VAL A 48 9.53 -11.59 0.77
C VAL A 48 9.73 -11.02 -0.64
N LEU A 49 8.68 -10.45 -1.24
CA LEU A 49 8.76 -9.86 -2.57
C LEU A 49 9.71 -8.66 -2.61
N LEU A 50 9.71 -7.83 -1.56
CA LEU A 50 10.58 -6.66 -1.46
C LEU A 50 11.99 -6.99 -0.92
N GLY A 51 12.25 -8.25 -0.56
CA GLY A 51 13.53 -8.66 0.02
C GLY A 51 13.78 -8.13 1.44
N LEU A 52 12.71 -7.84 2.19
CA LEU A 52 12.77 -7.25 3.53
C LEU A 52 12.58 -8.34 4.60
N HIS A 53 13.26 -8.21 5.74
CA HIS A 53 12.98 -9.07 6.89
C HIS A 53 11.82 -8.52 7.75
N SER A 54 11.62 -7.21 7.75
CA SER A 54 10.64 -6.49 8.55
C SER A 54 10.17 -5.20 7.88
N LEU A 55 9.05 -4.62 8.37
CA LEU A 55 8.57 -3.33 7.87
C LEU A 55 9.47 -2.15 8.28
N SER A 56 10.37 -2.34 9.26
CA SER A 56 11.30 -1.30 9.71
C SER A 56 12.43 -1.05 8.73
N GLU A 57 12.65 -1.94 7.76
CA GLU A 57 13.62 -1.80 6.68
C GLU A 57 13.07 -1.05 5.47
N LEU A 58 11.79 -0.64 5.52
CA LEU A 58 11.25 0.23 4.47
C LEU A 58 11.97 1.58 4.51
N PRO A 59 12.32 2.15 3.34
CA PRO A 59 12.86 3.51 3.29
C PRO A 59 11.87 4.50 3.91
N SER A 60 12.41 5.54 4.52
CA SER A 60 11.61 6.64 5.03
C SER A 60 10.90 7.38 3.90
N LEU A 61 9.88 8.17 4.25
CA LEU A 61 9.18 8.99 3.26
C LEU A 61 10.09 10.05 2.63
N GLU A 62 11.10 10.52 3.36
CA GLU A 62 12.10 11.47 2.86
C GLU A 62 12.97 10.82 1.77
N GLU A 63 13.48 9.61 2.02
CA GLU A 63 14.27 8.82 1.06
C GLU A 63 13.47 8.44 -0.19
N LEU A 64 12.15 8.25 -0.07
CA LEU A 64 11.27 7.98 -1.20
C LEU A 64 10.97 9.22 -2.07
N GLY A 65 11.08 10.43 -1.50
CA GLY A 65 10.89 11.68 -2.24
C GLY A 65 12.10 12.07 -3.08
N GLU A 66 13.30 11.58 -2.74
CA GLU A 66 14.54 11.85 -3.48
C GLU A 66 14.72 10.96 -4.71
N THR A 67 13.87 9.94 -4.91
CA THR A 67 13.88 9.08 -6.10
C THR A 67 12.96 9.57 -7.22
N GLU A 68 12.80 10.88 -7.36
CA GLU A 68 12.57 11.44 -8.69
C GLU A 68 13.89 11.28 -9.45
N ALA A 69 14.08 10.10 -10.07
CA ALA A 69 15.14 9.92 -11.07
C ALA A 69 15.11 11.15 -11.99
N PRO A 70 16.25 11.81 -12.26
CA PRO A 70 16.26 12.97 -13.12
C PRO A 70 15.62 12.54 -14.45
N VAL A 71 14.45 13.10 -14.74
CA VAL A 71 13.84 13.00 -16.07
C VAL A 71 14.90 13.58 -16.98
N GLY A 72 15.57 12.68 -17.71
CA GLY A 72 16.63 13.02 -18.62
C GLY A 72 16.17 14.13 -19.57
N SER A 73 17.10 15.02 -19.86
CA SER A 73 17.04 16.12 -20.81
C SER A 73 16.31 15.81 -22.11
#